data_AF-A0A931IZP0-F1
#
_entry.id   AF-A0A931IZP0-F1
#
_cell.length_a   1.000
_cell.length_b   1.000
_cell.length_c   1.000
_cell.angle_alpha   90.00
_cell.angle_beta   90.00
_cell.angle_gamma   90.00
#
_symmetry.space_group_name_H-M   'P 1'
#
loop_
_entity.id
_entity.type
_entity.pdbx_description
1 polymer ?
#
loop_
_entity_poly.entity_id
_entity_poly.type
_entity_poly.pdbx_seq_one_letter_code
_entity_poly.pdbx_strand_id
1 'polypeptide(L)'
;MRKKPATRWVAGLLLVGGCVAAAGWLWRHVPSPPPASHPTGDAWPLLTTEELLERHTQGHWAWARWSEWPDAVVVQFPSLESQGAALNRLAAWKEKGAAPRDRLLDDLALATLIHTAGDNAATFYGGHDYRLQDVQAFFDHARKQHVTLNPEEHRIQETLHAQGWLPVGSSPGVRALISFSDLQGDNPGTQHDETVDALRRESVLRHELSHARFFLDAQYRERCHTFWHQALTPTERQTIQSRLSEAGYDVGQPELIVNEAQALLFHTRDPRAFVPHSFGLSPERLKALREQFARQGP
;
A
#
# COMPACT_ATOMS: atom_id res chain seq x y z
N MET A 1 -32.27 42.83 -22.40
CA MET A 1 -32.27 43.98 -21.43
C MET A 1 -32.22 43.38 -20.03
N ARG A 2 -31.54 43.85 -18.97
CA ARG A 2 -30.45 44.82 -18.65
C ARG A 2 -29.88 44.28 -17.30
N LYS A 3 -28.63 44.41 -16.84
CA LYS A 3 -27.35 45.01 -17.29
C LYS A 3 -26.22 44.28 -16.50
N LYS A 4 -24.97 44.24 -16.98
CA LYS A 4 -23.79 44.11 -16.08
C LYS A 4 -23.48 45.47 -15.43
N PRO A 5 -22.77 45.49 -14.29
CA PRO A 5 -21.65 46.42 -14.12
C PRO A 5 -20.32 45.68 -13.89
N ALA A 6 -19.22 46.37 -14.14
CA ALA A 6 -17.85 45.88 -13.93
C ALA A 6 -16.94 47.04 -13.49
N THR A 7 -16.10 46.80 -12.48
CA THR A 7 -15.01 47.65 -11.96
C THR A 7 -14.17 46.73 -11.06
N ARG A 8 -12.86 46.44 -11.20
CA ARG A 8 -11.70 46.96 -11.95
C ARG A 8 -10.84 48.01 -11.20
N TRP A 9 -9.54 47.69 -11.10
CA TRP A 9 -8.39 48.42 -10.49
C TRP A 9 -8.30 48.33 -8.95
N VAL A 10 -7.13 48.27 -8.31
CA VAL A 10 -5.83 48.95 -8.58
C VAL A 10 -4.61 48.00 -8.64
N ALA A 11 -3.54 48.45 -9.31
CA ALA A 11 -2.24 47.77 -9.41
C ALA A 11 -1.16 48.47 -8.56
N GLY A 12 -0.08 47.74 -8.20
CA GLY A 12 1.10 48.31 -7.55
C GLY A 12 2.36 47.50 -7.86
N LEU A 13 3.24 48.05 -8.70
CA LEU A 13 4.60 47.54 -8.93
C LEU A 13 5.51 47.88 -7.74
N LEU A 14 6.59 47.11 -7.58
CA LEU A 14 7.93 47.71 -7.45
C LEU A 14 9.02 46.80 -8.04
N LEU A 15 10.00 47.42 -8.69
CA LEU A 15 11.11 46.80 -9.42
C LEU A 15 12.44 47.21 -8.77
N VAL A 16 13.31 46.24 -8.51
CA VAL A 16 14.76 46.37 -8.25
C VAL A 16 15.33 45.04 -8.78
N GLY A 17 16.16 44.92 -9.84
CA GLY A 17 17.38 45.67 -10.15
C GLY A 17 18.53 45.10 -9.29
N GLY A 18 19.55 44.38 -9.75
CA GLY A 18 20.09 44.10 -11.08
C GLY A 18 21.61 43.89 -10.93
N CYS A 19 22.20 42.94 -11.67
CA CYS A 19 23.64 42.67 -11.78
C CYS A 19 24.42 42.17 -10.53
N VAL A 20 25.07 41.01 -10.66
CA VAL A 20 26.54 40.85 -10.79
C VAL A 20 26.80 39.53 -11.53
N ALA A 21 27.84 39.48 -12.36
CA ALA A 21 28.24 38.30 -13.14
C ALA A 21 29.49 37.61 -12.55
N ALA A 22 29.76 36.41 -13.05
CA ALA A 22 31.05 35.69 -13.01
C ALA A 22 31.60 35.24 -11.64
N ALA A 23 31.44 33.94 -11.37
CA ALA A 23 32.41 33.15 -10.61
C ALA A 23 32.46 31.73 -11.20
N GLY A 24 33.20 31.56 -12.29
CA GLY A 24 33.48 30.24 -12.84
C GLY A 24 34.62 29.55 -12.10
N TRP A 25 34.55 28.23 -12.03
CA TRP A 25 35.72 27.34 -12.10
C TRP A 25 36.70 27.35 -10.90
N LEU A 26 36.26 26.89 -9.71
CA LEU A 26 37.19 26.34 -8.70
C LEU A 26 36.49 25.52 -7.59
N TRP A 27 35.88 24.37 -7.92
CA TRP A 27 35.68 23.29 -6.95
C TRP A 27 36.35 22.00 -7.45
N ARG A 28 37.57 21.77 -6.98
CA ARG A 28 38.28 20.50 -7.14
C ARG A 28 37.78 19.53 -6.07
N HIS A 29 37.15 18.44 -6.50
CA HIS A 29 37.16 17.13 -5.82
C HIS A 29 37.18 17.20 -4.29
N VAL A 30 36.05 17.57 -3.67
CA VAL A 30 35.80 17.19 -2.28
C VAL A 30 35.58 15.66 -2.30
N PRO A 31 36.42 14.85 -1.64
CA PRO A 31 36.15 13.43 -1.53
C PRO A 31 34.84 13.26 -0.77
N SER A 32 33.93 12.43 -1.29
CA SER A 32 32.68 12.11 -0.59
C SER A 32 33.01 11.65 0.83
N PRO A 33 32.33 12.17 1.87
CA PRO A 33 32.50 11.60 3.20
C PRO A 33 32.16 10.10 3.14
N PRO A 34 32.88 9.23 3.87
CA PRO A 34 32.49 7.83 3.98
C PRO A 34 31.03 7.79 4.47
N PRO A 35 30.21 6.83 3.97
CA PRO A 35 28.83 6.73 4.41
C PRO A 35 28.81 6.62 5.93
N ALA A 36 28.02 7.49 6.57
CA ALA A 36 27.88 7.46 8.02
C ALA A 36 27.42 6.06 8.42
N SER A 37 28.24 5.38 9.25
CA SER A 37 27.86 4.11 9.86
C SER A 37 26.75 4.39 10.87
N HIS A 38 25.52 4.43 10.37
CA HIS A 38 24.33 4.45 11.22
C HIS A 38 24.41 3.24 12.17
N PRO A 39 24.12 3.42 13.47
CA PRO A 39 24.08 2.30 14.39
C PRO A 39 22.98 1.35 13.92
N THR A 40 23.39 0.17 13.45
CA THR A 40 22.47 -0.90 13.11
C THR A 40 21.80 -1.36 14.39
N GLY A 41 20.57 -0.92 14.64
CA GLY A 41 19.65 -1.70 15.45
C GLY A 41 19.56 -3.10 14.85
N ASP A 42 19.38 -4.12 15.68
CA ASP A 42 19.40 -5.51 15.22
C ASP A 42 18.51 -5.68 13.98
N ALA A 43 19.09 -6.27 12.93
CA ALA A 43 18.39 -6.44 11.66
C ALA A 43 17.14 -7.28 11.88
N TRP A 44 16.01 -6.87 11.30
CA TRP A 44 14.75 -7.60 11.49
C TRP A 44 14.89 -9.09 11.17
N PRO A 45 14.32 -9.97 12.02
CA PRO A 45 14.46 -11.41 11.86
C PRO A 45 13.89 -11.86 10.52
N LEU A 46 14.57 -12.80 9.89
CA LEU A 46 14.09 -13.47 8.68
C LEU A 46 13.17 -14.62 9.13
N LEU A 47 11.88 -14.55 8.79
CA LEU A 47 10.86 -15.49 9.22
C LEU A 47 10.15 -16.14 8.03
N THR A 48 9.86 -17.43 8.15
CA THR A 48 8.99 -18.17 7.23
C THR A 48 7.54 -17.70 7.32
N THR A 49 6.72 -18.07 6.33
CA THR A 49 5.26 -17.84 6.39
C THR A 49 4.64 -18.42 7.66
N GLU A 50 5.07 -19.60 8.08
CA GLU A 50 4.58 -20.30 9.27
C GLU A 50 5.01 -19.60 10.58
N GLU A 51 6.27 -19.16 10.70
CA GLU A 51 6.73 -18.38 11.87
C GLU A 51 6.03 -17.01 11.99
N LEU A 52 5.68 -16.38 10.86
CA LEU A 52 4.83 -15.18 10.86
C LEU A 52 3.41 -15.47 11.37
N LEU A 53 2.87 -16.66 11.09
CA LEU A 53 1.57 -17.09 11.61
C LEU A 53 1.63 -17.46 13.10
N GLU A 54 2.72 -18.04 13.60
CA GLU A 54 2.88 -18.39 15.02
C GLU A 54 3.22 -17.19 15.91
N ARG A 55 3.76 -16.11 15.33
CA ARG A 55 4.15 -14.91 16.08
C ARG A 55 2.94 -14.08 16.53
N HIS A 56 2.95 -13.65 17.79
CA HIS A 56 2.04 -12.65 18.33
C HIS A 56 2.78 -11.36 18.71
N THR A 57 2.07 -10.24 18.58
CA THR A 57 2.54 -8.86 18.78
C THR A 57 2.72 -8.48 20.24
N GLN A 58 1.97 -9.13 21.15
CA GLN A 58 1.87 -8.77 22.56
C GLN A 58 1.50 -7.28 22.78
N GLY A 59 0.73 -6.68 21.86
CA GLY A 59 0.35 -5.26 21.91
C GLY A 59 1.36 -4.30 21.25
N HIS A 60 2.40 -4.80 20.59
CA HIS A 60 3.45 -3.99 19.96
C HIS A 60 3.70 -4.37 18.49
N TRP A 61 4.03 -3.38 17.66
CA TRP A 61 4.33 -3.64 16.24
C TRP A 61 5.52 -4.59 16.10
N ALA A 62 5.30 -5.71 15.42
CA ALA A 62 6.31 -6.74 15.21
C ALA A 62 6.82 -6.68 13.76
N TRP A 63 8.11 -6.40 13.61
CA TRP A 63 8.79 -6.30 12.31
C TRP A 63 9.54 -7.60 11.99
N ALA A 64 9.54 -7.99 10.72
CA ALA A 64 10.27 -9.14 10.19
C ALA A 64 10.61 -8.94 8.71
N ARG A 65 11.49 -9.79 8.18
CA ARG A 65 11.69 -9.99 6.74
C ARG A 65 11.11 -11.35 6.36
N TRP A 66 10.49 -11.46 5.19
CA TRP A 66 9.98 -12.75 4.72
C TRP A 66 11.11 -13.64 4.19
N SER A 67 11.21 -14.89 4.63
CA SER A 67 12.36 -15.75 4.30
C SER A 67 12.44 -16.14 2.82
N GLU A 68 11.28 -16.32 2.21
CA GLU A 68 11.12 -16.70 0.81
C GLU A 68 11.42 -15.53 -0.14
N TRP A 69 11.21 -14.29 0.32
CA TRP A 69 11.57 -13.05 -0.39
C TRP A 69 12.15 -12.00 0.56
N PRO A 70 13.47 -12.05 0.87
CA PRO A 70 14.07 -11.21 1.91
C PRO A 70 14.04 -9.69 1.66
N ASP A 71 13.68 -9.23 0.45
CA ASP A 71 13.42 -7.82 0.12
C ASP A 71 11.97 -7.37 0.38
N ALA A 72 11.16 -8.23 1.01
CA ALA A 72 9.89 -7.89 1.64
C ALA A 72 10.07 -7.71 3.16
N VAL A 73 9.66 -6.56 3.69
CA VAL A 73 9.46 -6.34 5.13
C VAL A 73 8.00 -6.54 5.48
N VAL A 74 7.76 -7.28 6.56
CA VAL A 74 6.44 -7.57 7.12
C VAL A 74 6.26 -6.80 8.43
N VAL A 75 5.14 -6.10 8.57
CA VAL A 75 4.71 -5.44 9.80
C VAL A 75 3.45 -6.11 10.32
N GLN A 76 3.55 -6.78 11.47
CA GLN A 76 2.41 -7.28 12.20
C GLN A 76 1.94 -6.21 13.20
N PHE A 77 0.73 -5.70 13.00
CA PHE A 77 0.10 -4.71 13.88
C PHE A 77 -0.69 -5.39 15.00
N PRO A 78 -0.78 -4.79 16.21
CA PRO A 78 -1.51 -5.39 17.33
C PRO A 78 -3.03 -5.35 17.16
N SER A 79 -3.53 -4.50 16.26
CA SER A 79 -4.94 -4.39 15.90
C SER A 79 -5.11 -3.79 14.50
N LEU A 80 -6.28 -4.00 13.90
CA LEU A 80 -6.75 -3.34 12.69
C LEU A 80 -6.76 -1.82 12.82
N GLU A 81 -7.17 -1.27 13.98
CA GLU A 81 -7.11 0.17 14.24
C GLU A 81 -5.67 0.71 14.16
N SER A 82 -4.70 -0.01 14.74
CA SER A 82 -3.28 0.41 14.70
C SER A 82 -2.67 0.31 13.30
N GLN A 83 -3.13 -0.67 12.50
CA GLN A 83 -2.77 -0.78 11.09
C GLN A 83 -3.37 0.36 10.26
N GLY A 84 -4.67 0.61 10.41
CA GLY A 84 -5.40 1.65 9.70
C GLY A 84 -4.86 3.05 9.99
N ALA A 85 -4.53 3.35 11.26
CA ALA A 85 -3.87 4.60 11.65
C ALA A 85 -2.53 4.81 10.92
N ALA A 86 -1.76 3.74 10.70
CA ALA A 86 -0.45 3.81 10.05
C ALA A 86 -0.51 3.88 8.51
N LEU A 87 -1.52 3.26 7.88
CA LEU A 87 -1.49 2.94 6.44
C LEU A 87 -2.73 3.37 5.63
N ASN A 88 -3.87 3.71 6.24
CA ASN A 88 -5.09 4.08 5.48
C ASN A 88 -4.90 5.30 4.58
N ARG A 89 -4.06 6.28 4.96
CA ARG A 89 -3.79 7.47 4.13
C ARG A 89 -3.00 7.10 2.87
N LEU A 90 -2.06 6.18 3.00
CA LEU A 90 -1.28 5.62 1.88
C LEU A 90 -2.18 4.79 0.96
N ALA A 91 -3.02 3.93 1.52
CA ALA A 91 -4.00 3.14 0.78
C ALA A 91 -5.01 4.01 0.01
N ALA A 92 -5.55 5.04 0.66
CA ALA A 92 -6.41 6.02 0.02
C ALA A 92 -5.71 6.67 -1.19
N TRP A 93 -4.47 7.11 -1.06
CA TRP A 93 -3.72 7.75 -2.16
C TRP A 93 -3.35 6.79 -3.30
N LYS A 94 -3.01 5.53 -3.00
CA LYS A 94 -2.50 4.56 -3.98
C LYS A 94 -3.57 3.75 -4.70
N GLU A 95 -4.64 3.39 -4.00
CA GLU A 95 -5.54 2.32 -4.44
C GLU A 95 -6.98 2.79 -4.60
N LYS A 96 -7.53 3.58 -3.67
CA LYS A 96 -8.94 3.97 -3.72
C LYS A 96 -9.24 4.87 -4.92
N GLY A 97 -10.34 4.59 -5.62
CA GLY A 97 -10.78 5.33 -6.82
C GLY A 97 -11.47 6.66 -6.51
N ALA A 98 -12.07 6.79 -5.32
CA ALA A 98 -12.72 8.03 -4.87
C ALA A 98 -11.73 9.08 -4.30
N ALA A 99 -10.47 8.71 -4.10
CA ALA A 99 -9.44 9.59 -3.54
C ALA A 99 -8.67 10.35 -4.64
N PRO A 100 -8.25 11.60 -4.39
CA PRO A 100 -7.42 12.35 -5.31
C PRO A 100 -6.04 11.70 -5.45
N ARG A 101 -5.49 11.68 -6.67
CA ARG A 101 -4.16 11.11 -6.96
C ARG A 101 -3.05 12.15 -7.03
N ASP A 102 -3.43 13.41 -7.19
CA ASP A 102 -2.54 14.58 -7.21
C ASP A 102 -2.17 15.09 -5.81
N ARG A 103 -2.92 14.69 -4.77
CA ARG A 103 -2.66 15.08 -3.37
C ARG A 103 -3.01 13.99 -2.36
N LEU A 104 -2.33 14.04 -1.21
CA LEU A 104 -2.74 13.29 -0.02
C LEU A 104 -3.97 13.93 0.62
N LEU A 105 -4.69 13.13 1.40
CA LEU A 105 -5.76 13.59 2.28
C LEU A 105 -5.18 13.99 3.64
N ASP A 106 -5.73 15.04 4.26
CA ASP A 106 -5.56 15.27 5.70
C ASP A 106 -6.46 14.32 6.52
N ASP A 107 -6.32 14.34 7.84
CA ASP A 107 -7.06 13.43 8.73
C ASP A 107 -8.58 13.58 8.62
N LEU A 108 -9.08 14.81 8.45
CA LEU A 108 -10.51 15.07 8.34
C LEU A 108 -11.05 14.57 7.01
N ALA A 109 -10.33 14.79 5.90
CA ALA A 109 -10.70 14.34 4.58
C ALA A 109 -10.59 12.80 4.46
N LEU A 110 -9.60 12.16 5.10
CA LEU A 110 -9.48 10.71 5.18
C LEU A 110 -10.64 10.10 5.99
N ALA A 111 -10.94 10.63 7.19
CA ALA A 111 -12.08 10.18 7.99
C ALA A 111 -13.42 10.36 7.24
N THR A 112 -13.56 11.47 6.50
CA THR A 112 -14.74 11.72 5.65
C THR A 112 -14.85 10.70 4.51
N LEU A 113 -13.74 10.35 3.85
CA LEU A 113 -13.71 9.33 2.80
C LEU A 113 -14.16 7.96 3.35
N ILE A 114 -13.57 7.53 4.46
CA ILE A 114 -13.86 6.25 5.12
C ILE A 114 -15.35 6.19 5.51
N HIS A 115 -15.87 7.24 6.16
CA HIS A 115 -17.28 7.31 6.54
C HIS A 115 -18.22 7.32 5.33
N THR A 116 -17.86 8.01 4.25
CA THR A 116 -18.66 8.09 3.01
C THR A 116 -18.68 6.77 2.25
N ALA A 117 -17.62 5.96 2.36
CA ALA A 117 -17.60 4.57 1.87
C ALA A 117 -18.52 3.64 2.70
N GLY A 118 -19.08 4.12 3.82
CA GLY A 118 -19.88 3.33 4.75
C GLY A 118 -19.02 2.46 5.68
N ASP A 119 -17.72 2.75 5.80
CA ASP A 119 -16.71 1.94 6.47
C ASP A 119 -16.23 2.60 7.78
N ASN A 120 -15.26 2.00 8.48
CA ASN A 120 -14.56 2.59 9.62
C ASN A 120 -13.02 2.47 9.47
N ALA A 121 -12.26 3.11 10.37
CA ALA A 121 -10.80 3.17 10.27
C ALA A 121 -10.08 1.82 10.45
N ALA A 122 -10.69 0.85 11.14
CA ALA A 122 -10.17 -0.49 11.31
C ALA A 122 -10.49 -1.40 10.12
N THR A 123 -11.69 -1.28 9.51
CA THR A 123 -12.15 -2.19 8.45
C THR A 123 -11.91 -1.71 7.02
N PHE A 124 -11.50 -0.44 6.83
CA PHE A 124 -11.18 0.13 5.51
C PHE A 124 -10.21 -0.73 4.66
N TYR A 125 -9.30 -1.42 5.35
CA TYR A 125 -8.35 -2.40 4.82
C TYR A 125 -7.98 -3.47 5.85
N GLY A 126 -8.09 -4.75 5.48
CA GLY A 126 -7.71 -5.88 6.34
C GLY A 126 -6.20 -6.15 6.41
N GLY A 127 -5.48 -5.81 5.33
CA GLY A 127 -4.03 -5.82 5.19
C GLY A 127 -3.63 -4.76 4.16
N HIS A 128 -2.34 -4.61 3.91
CA HIS A 128 -1.83 -3.67 2.90
C HIS A 128 -0.51 -4.15 2.28
N ASP A 129 -0.31 -3.82 1.01
CA ASP A 129 0.91 -4.05 0.24
C ASP A 129 1.41 -2.80 -0.50
N TYR A 130 2.71 -2.49 -0.37
CA TYR A 130 3.31 -1.36 -1.08
C TYR A 130 4.73 -1.68 -1.57
N ARG A 131 5.07 -1.20 -2.77
CA ARG A 131 6.47 -1.05 -3.14
C ARG A 131 7.08 0.06 -2.28
N LEU A 132 8.29 -0.10 -1.76
CA LEU A 132 8.91 0.97 -0.96
C LEU A 132 9.14 2.27 -1.74
N GLN A 133 9.15 2.21 -3.06
CA GLN A 133 9.15 3.38 -3.94
C GLN A 133 7.88 4.22 -3.77
N ASP A 134 6.72 3.58 -3.59
CA ASP A 134 5.45 4.25 -3.32
C ASP A 134 5.40 4.79 -1.89
N VAL A 135 5.92 4.05 -0.91
CA VAL A 135 6.05 4.52 0.49
C VAL A 135 6.97 5.75 0.57
N GLN A 136 8.11 5.74 -0.13
CA GLN A 136 9.01 6.90 -0.27
C GLN A 136 8.27 8.09 -0.90
N ALA A 137 7.56 7.85 -2.00
CA ALA A 137 6.82 8.88 -2.72
C ALA A 137 5.68 9.50 -1.88
N PHE A 138 5.03 8.72 -1.02
CA PHE A 138 4.03 9.19 -0.06
C PHE A 138 4.62 10.19 0.94
N PHE A 139 5.72 9.85 1.62
CA PHE A 139 6.37 10.77 2.56
C PHE A 139 6.92 12.02 1.86
N ASP A 140 7.40 11.88 0.62
CA ASP A 140 7.81 13.03 -0.20
C ASP A 140 6.61 13.91 -0.63
N HIS A 141 5.43 13.35 -0.90
CA HIS A 141 4.21 14.11 -1.14
C HIS A 141 3.72 14.82 0.12
N ALA A 142 3.69 14.15 1.28
CA ALA A 142 3.31 14.76 2.55
C ALA A 142 4.16 16.00 2.86
N ARG A 143 5.48 15.85 2.76
CA ARG A 143 6.46 16.94 2.92
C ARG A 143 6.28 18.07 1.90
N LYS A 144 6.05 17.75 0.62
CA LYS A 144 5.86 18.74 -0.47
C LYS A 144 4.52 19.48 -0.36
N GLN A 145 3.49 18.83 0.17
CA GLN A 145 2.12 19.36 0.27
C GLN A 145 1.80 19.93 1.65
N HIS A 146 2.77 19.89 2.58
CA HIS A 146 2.63 20.32 3.97
C HIS A 146 1.50 19.58 4.73
N VAL A 147 1.28 18.31 4.38
CA VAL A 147 0.37 17.42 5.12
C VAL A 147 1.12 16.88 6.33
N THR A 148 0.59 17.14 7.53
CA THR A 148 1.13 16.65 8.79
C THR A 148 0.95 15.13 8.86
N LEU A 149 2.03 14.41 9.17
CA LEU A 149 1.96 12.98 9.45
C LEU A 149 1.41 12.74 10.86
N ASN A 150 0.63 11.69 11.04
CA ASN A 150 0.20 11.25 12.36
C ASN A 150 1.35 10.47 13.07
N PRO A 151 1.22 10.14 14.37
CA PRO A 151 2.28 9.45 15.13
C PRO A 151 2.68 8.09 14.53
N GLU A 152 1.71 7.35 14.00
CA GLU A 152 1.90 6.02 13.41
C GLU A 152 2.61 6.10 12.05
N GLU A 153 2.23 7.04 11.19
CA GLU A 153 2.92 7.35 9.92
C GLU A 153 4.36 7.78 10.17
N HIS A 154 4.59 8.64 11.16
CA HIS A 154 5.94 9.02 11.62
C HIS A 154 6.72 7.79 12.08
N ARG A 155 6.11 6.90 12.88
CA ARG A 155 6.74 5.66 13.36
C ARG A 155 7.14 4.73 12.21
N ILE A 156 6.32 4.58 11.17
CA ILE A 156 6.68 3.84 9.95
C ILE A 156 7.90 4.50 9.30
N GLN A 157 7.87 5.82 9.08
CA GLN A 157 8.93 6.56 8.42
C GLN A 157 10.28 6.41 9.15
N GLU A 158 10.30 6.67 10.46
CA GLU A 158 11.49 6.59 11.30
C GLU A 158 12.05 5.17 11.36
N THR A 159 11.19 4.16 11.50
CA THR A 159 11.59 2.74 11.57
C THR A 159 12.21 2.27 10.25
N LEU A 160 11.61 2.62 9.10
CA LEU A 160 12.15 2.29 7.78
C LEU A 160 13.46 3.05 7.47
N HIS A 161 13.61 4.29 7.91
CA HIS A 161 14.86 5.06 7.78
C HIS A 161 15.98 4.47 8.65
N ALA A 162 15.71 4.21 9.93
CA ALA A 162 16.69 3.69 10.89
C ALA A 162 17.27 2.32 10.47
N GLN A 163 16.47 1.51 9.76
CA GLN A 163 16.86 0.18 9.27
C GLN A 163 17.39 0.20 7.82
N GLY A 164 17.51 1.37 7.19
CA GLY A 164 18.06 1.50 5.83
C GLY A 164 17.15 0.97 4.70
N TRP A 165 15.86 0.83 4.98
CA TRP A 165 14.86 0.38 4.00
C TRP A 165 14.35 1.54 3.13
N LEU A 166 14.22 2.73 3.71
CA LEU A 166 14.08 4.01 3.00
C LEU A 166 15.39 4.81 3.13
N PRO A 167 16.32 4.76 2.16
CA PRO A 167 17.59 5.48 2.26
C PRO A 167 17.41 6.97 1.92
N VAL A 168 17.95 7.86 2.74
CA VAL A 168 17.87 9.31 2.48
C VAL A 168 18.65 9.67 1.22
N GLY A 169 18.00 10.36 0.28
CA GLY A 169 18.64 10.88 -0.93
C GLY A 169 18.95 9.85 -2.03
N SER A 170 18.45 8.62 -1.92
CA SER A 170 18.54 7.61 -2.99
C SER A 170 17.27 6.75 -3.07
N SER A 171 17.15 5.92 -4.12
CA SER A 171 16.00 5.03 -4.27
C SER A 171 16.10 3.84 -3.30
N PRO A 172 14.99 3.39 -2.67
CA PRO A 172 14.98 2.19 -1.82
C PRO A 172 15.22 0.87 -2.56
N GLY A 173 15.42 0.88 -3.88
CA GLY A 173 15.55 -0.34 -4.69
C GLY A 173 14.21 -1.04 -4.90
N VAL A 174 14.24 -2.28 -5.38
CA VAL A 174 13.05 -3.12 -5.56
C VAL A 174 12.80 -3.85 -4.24
N ARG A 175 11.91 -3.28 -3.41
CA ARG A 175 11.55 -3.78 -2.08
C ARG A 175 10.05 -3.60 -1.83
N ALA A 176 9.48 -4.44 -0.97
CA ALA A 176 8.07 -4.39 -0.58
C ALA A 176 7.91 -4.17 0.93
N LEU A 177 6.86 -3.44 1.31
CA LEU A 177 6.27 -3.39 2.64
C LEU A 177 4.94 -4.13 2.57
N ILE A 178 4.70 -5.04 3.50
CA ILE A 178 3.39 -5.67 3.67
C ILE A 178 2.95 -5.66 5.13
N SER A 179 1.65 -5.64 5.38
CA SER A 179 1.11 -5.57 6.73
C SER A 179 -0.15 -6.41 6.96
N PHE A 180 -0.24 -6.96 8.16
CA PHE A 180 -1.41 -7.68 8.66
C PHE A 180 -1.55 -7.45 10.17
N SER A 181 -2.73 -7.74 10.73
CA SER A 181 -2.95 -7.61 12.18
C SER A 181 -2.76 -8.94 12.94
N ASP A 182 -2.58 -8.83 14.24
CA ASP A 182 -2.74 -9.93 15.19
C ASP A 182 -4.21 -10.35 15.35
N LEU A 183 -4.44 -11.39 16.15
CA LEU A 183 -5.78 -11.81 16.54
C LEU A 183 -6.47 -10.74 17.39
N GLN A 184 -7.71 -10.40 17.06
CA GLN A 184 -8.56 -9.50 17.85
C GLN A 184 -10.02 -9.98 17.85
N GLY A 185 -10.72 -9.67 18.94
CA GLY A 185 -12.18 -9.80 18.99
C GLY A 185 -12.87 -8.64 18.26
N ASP A 186 -14.17 -8.79 18.05
CA ASP A 186 -15.03 -7.73 17.51
C ASP A 186 -15.14 -6.53 18.47
N ASN A 187 -15.44 -5.36 17.90
CA ASN A 187 -15.80 -4.16 18.64
C ASN A 187 -17.32 -3.91 18.54
N PRO A 188 -18.11 -4.31 19.55
CA PRO A 188 -19.57 -4.19 19.52
C PRO A 188 -20.08 -2.74 19.56
N GLY A 189 -19.18 -1.76 19.67
CA GLY A 189 -19.49 -0.34 19.48
C GLY A 189 -19.52 0.11 18.01
N THR A 190 -19.18 -0.76 17.06
CA THR A 190 -19.16 -0.47 15.63
C THR A 190 -20.16 -1.33 14.84
N GLN A 191 -20.38 -0.99 13.57
CA GLN A 191 -21.29 -1.73 12.68
C GLN A 191 -20.60 -2.90 11.96
N HIS A 192 -19.26 -2.88 11.85
CA HIS A 192 -18.50 -3.84 11.05
C HIS A 192 -17.93 -4.94 11.93
N ASP A 193 -17.80 -6.15 11.37
CA ASP A 193 -17.09 -7.24 12.03
C ASP A 193 -15.59 -6.95 12.03
N GLU A 194 -15.08 -6.49 13.17
CA GLU A 194 -13.66 -6.25 13.40
C GLU A 194 -12.92 -7.52 13.87
N THR A 195 -13.60 -8.67 13.96
CA THR A 195 -12.97 -9.93 14.41
C THR A 195 -11.84 -10.36 13.48
N VAL A 196 -10.65 -10.58 14.04
CA VAL A 196 -9.55 -11.25 13.36
C VAL A 196 -9.28 -12.56 14.08
N ASP A 197 -9.94 -13.62 13.59
CA ASP A 197 -9.63 -15.00 13.99
C ASP A 197 -8.47 -15.57 13.17
N ALA A 198 -8.07 -16.80 13.49
CA ALA A 198 -6.94 -17.48 12.83
C ALA A 198 -7.15 -17.65 11.31
N LEU A 199 -8.39 -17.83 10.84
CA LEU A 199 -8.69 -17.98 9.40
C LEU A 199 -8.57 -16.63 8.68
N ARG A 200 -9.10 -15.54 9.25
CA ARG A 200 -8.94 -14.18 8.70
C ARG A 200 -7.48 -13.82 8.66
N ARG A 201 -6.75 -14.04 9.76
CA ARG A 201 -5.33 -13.72 9.88
C ARG A 201 -4.46 -14.49 8.89
N GLU A 202 -4.68 -15.80 8.72
CA GLU A 202 -3.98 -16.58 7.70
C GLU A 202 -4.33 -16.11 6.29
N SER A 203 -5.62 -15.89 6.01
CA SER A 203 -6.08 -15.48 4.68
C SER A 203 -5.55 -14.10 4.28
N VAL A 204 -5.49 -13.14 5.22
CA VAL A 204 -4.86 -11.83 4.99
C VAL A 204 -3.36 -12.01 4.77
N LEU A 205 -2.62 -12.62 5.69
CA LEU A 205 -1.17 -12.73 5.54
C LEU A 205 -0.77 -13.39 4.21
N ARG A 206 -1.45 -14.46 3.79
CA ARG A 206 -1.16 -15.11 2.49
C ARG A 206 -1.55 -14.24 1.29
N HIS A 207 -2.58 -13.43 1.39
CA HIS A 207 -2.95 -12.41 0.39
C HIS A 207 -1.82 -11.39 0.24
N GLU A 208 -1.38 -10.76 1.33
CA GLU A 208 -0.32 -9.75 1.32
C GLU A 208 1.04 -10.29 0.84
N LEU A 209 1.44 -11.48 1.29
CA LEU A 209 2.68 -12.14 0.83
C LEU A 209 2.64 -12.40 -0.69
N SER A 210 1.46 -12.62 -1.28
CA SER A 210 1.33 -12.78 -2.73
C SER A 210 1.63 -11.49 -3.50
N HIS A 211 1.26 -10.34 -2.94
CA HIS A 211 1.60 -9.04 -3.48
C HIS A 211 3.10 -8.72 -3.39
N ALA A 212 3.72 -9.04 -2.25
CA ALA A 212 5.18 -8.97 -2.12
C ALA A 212 5.87 -9.78 -3.23
N ARG A 213 5.40 -11.00 -3.52
CA ARG A 213 5.90 -11.77 -4.66
C ARG A 213 5.63 -11.07 -6.00
N PHE A 214 4.43 -10.56 -6.24
CA PHE A 214 4.09 -9.82 -7.47
C PHE A 214 4.98 -8.59 -7.70
N PHE A 215 5.43 -7.90 -6.64
CA PHE A 215 6.37 -6.78 -6.76
C PHE A 215 7.81 -7.23 -7.04
N LEU A 216 8.29 -8.24 -6.31
CA LEU A 216 9.70 -8.63 -6.30
C LEU A 216 10.07 -9.61 -7.44
N ASP A 217 9.15 -10.51 -7.79
CA ASP A 217 9.35 -11.56 -8.80
C ASP A 217 8.79 -11.12 -10.17
N ALA A 218 9.68 -10.74 -11.07
CA ALA A 218 9.31 -10.35 -12.43
C ALA A 218 8.68 -11.49 -13.26
N GLN A 219 9.04 -12.75 -12.99
CA GLN A 219 8.49 -13.89 -13.72
C GLN A 219 7.09 -14.23 -13.21
N TYR A 220 6.88 -14.22 -11.89
CA TYR A 220 5.55 -14.36 -11.30
C TYR A 220 4.59 -13.26 -11.77
N ARG A 221 5.05 -12.00 -11.80
CA ARG A 221 4.25 -10.87 -12.30
C ARG A 221 3.82 -11.06 -13.75
N GLU A 222 4.72 -11.46 -14.63
CA GLU A 222 4.40 -11.75 -16.04
C GLU A 222 3.40 -12.92 -16.17
N ARG A 223 3.51 -13.94 -15.32
CA ARG A 223 2.53 -15.03 -15.24
C ARG A 223 1.16 -14.57 -14.78
N CYS A 224 1.09 -13.66 -13.81
CA CYS A 224 -0.18 -13.06 -13.37
C CYS A 224 -0.85 -12.26 -14.50
N HIS A 225 -0.08 -11.47 -15.26
CA HIS A 225 -0.55 -10.79 -16.48
C HIS A 225 -1.02 -11.80 -17.55
N THR A 226 -0.23 -12.83 -17.83
CA THR A 226 -0.58 -13.92 -18.76
C THR A 226 -1.87 -14.62 -18.33
N PHE A 227 -2.02 -14.96 -17.05
CA PHE A 227 -3.24 -15.55 -16.49
C PHE A 227 -4.44 -14.61 -16.66
N TRP A 228 -4.30 -13.34 -16.29
CA TRP A 228 -5.35 -12.34 -16.40
C TRP A 228 -5.86 -12.22 -17.85
N HIS A 229 -4.96 -12.14 -18.83
CA HIS A 229 -5.33 -11.97 -20.23
C HIS A 229 -5.77 -13.25 -20.95
N GLN A 230 -5.19 -14.42 -20.61
CA GLN A 230 -5.36 -15.65 -21.40
C GLN A 230 -6.19 -16.75 -20.71
N ALA A 231 -6.21 -16.81 -19.37
CA ALA A 231 -6.95 -17.85 -18.62
C ALA A 231 -8.37 -17.42 -18.24
N LEU A 232 -8.54 -16.13 -17.92
CA LEU A 232 -9.86 -15.53 -17.68
C LEU A 232 -10.52 -15.14 -19.00
N THR A 233 -11.84 -15.30 -19.04
CA THR A 233 -12.69 -14.78 -20.11
C THR A 233 -12.90 -13.26 -19.94
N PRO A 234 -13.34 -12.53 -20.99
CA PRO A 234 -13.70 -11.11 -20.87
C PRO A 234 -14.75 -10.85 -19.78
N THR A 235 -15.75 -11.72 -19.65
CA THR A 235 -16.82 -11.62 -18.65
C THR A 235 -16.31 -11.81 -17.22
N GLU A 236 -15.42 -12.79 -16.99
CA GLU A 236 -14.79 -13.00 -15.67
C GLU A 236 -13.93 -11.79 -15.27
N ARG A 237 -13.11 -11.26 -16.19
CA ARG A 237 -12.35 -10.02 -15.95
C ARG A 237 -13.24 -8.83 -15.61
N GLN A 238 -14.31 -8.63 -16.38
CA GLN A 238 -15.26 -7.53 -16.14
C GLN A 238 -15.95 -7.68 -14.77
N THR A 239 -16.32 -8.90 -14.37
CA THR A 239 -16.95 -9.17 -13.07
C THR A 239 -15.98 -8.90 -11.93
N ILE A 240 -14.71 -9.32 -12.04
CA ILE A 240 -13.67 -9.02 -11.05
C ILE A 240 -13.44 -7.50 -10.96
N GLN A 241 -13.35 -6.80 -12.09
CA GLN A 241 -13.23 -5.33 -12.12
C GLN A 241 -14.42 -4.64 -11.45
N SER A 242 -15.65 -5.06 -11.72
CA SER A 242 -16.84 -4.52 -11.04
C SER A 242 -16.76 -4.73 -9.53
N ARG A 243 -16.37 -5.92 -9.04
CA ARG A 243 -16.25 -6.18 -7.59
C ARG A 243 -15.14 -5.36 -6.93
N LEU A 244 -13.99 -5.19 -7.59
CA LEU A 244 -12.92 -4.33 -7.08
C LEU A 244 -13.36 -2.85 -7.05
N SER A 245 -14.11 -2.39 -8.06
CA SER A 245 -14.71 -1.05 -8.06
C SER A 245 -15.76 -0.88 -6.96
N GLU A 246 -16.55 -1.91 -6.65
CA GLU A 246 -17.53 -1.90 -5.55
C GLU A 246 -16.83 -1.84 -4.18
N ALA A 247 -15.68 -2.51 -4.02
CA ALA A 247 -14.79 -2.38 -2.85
C ALA A 247 -13.95 -1.08 -2.84
N GLY A 248 -14.20 -0.17 -3.79
CA GLY A 248 -13.62 1.16 -3.85
C GLY A 248 -12.24 1.27 -4.50
N TYR A 249 -11.69 0.19 -5.08
CA TYR A 249 -10.42 0.22 -5.80
C TYR A 249 -10.53 0.97 -7.14
N ASP A 250 -9.43 1.62 -7.54
CA ASP A 250 -9.29 2.30 -8.83
C ASP A 250 -9.00 1.30 -9.96
N VAL A 251 -10.08 0.87 -10.64
CA VAL A 251 -10.02 0.05 -11.86
C VAL A 251 -9.37 0.74 -13.06
N GLY A 252 -9.05 2.05 -12.96
CA GLY A 252 -8.23 2.78 -13.91
C GLY A 252 -6.73 2.42 -13.86
N GLN A 253 -6.28 1.64 -12.88
CA GLN A 253 -4.91 1.14 -12.75
C GLN A 253 -4.82 -0.36 -13.12
N PRO A 254 -4.44 -0.74 -14.36
CA PRO A 254 -4.45 -2.15 -14.78
C PRO A 254 -3.55 -3.06 -13.94
N GLU A 255 -2.39 -2.55 -13.51
CA GLU A 255 -1.42 -3.29 -12.68
C GLU A 255 -2.00 -3.67 -11.32
N LEU A 256 -2.76 -2.76 -10.69
CA LEU A 256 -3.47 -3.00 -9.43
C LEU A 256 -4.49 -4.13 -9.62
N ILE A 257 -5.31 -4.06 -10.65
CA ILE A 257 -6.34 -5.08 -10.92
C ILE A 257 -5.75 -6.48 -11.16
N VAL A 258 -4.59 -6.59 -11.79
CA VAL A 258 -3.89 -7.88 -11.95
C VAL A 258 -3.31 -8.37 -10.61
N ASN A 259 -2.75 -7.46 -9.81
CA ASN A 259 -2.21 -7.75 -8.47
C ASN A 259 -3.29 -8.24 -7.50
N GLU A 260 -4.44 -7.57 -7.48
CA GLU A 260 -5.64 -7.93 -6.71
C GLU A 260 -6.23 -9.27 -7.16
N ALA A 261 -6.40 -9.45 -8.48
CA ALA A 261 -7.03 -10.65 -9.02
C ALA A 261 -6.24 -11.93 -8.67
N GLN A 262 -4.91 -11.90 -8.68
CA GLN A 262 -4.12 -13.08 -8.28
C GLN A 262 -4.22 -13.36 -6.77
N ALA A 263 -4.25 -12.32 -5.92
CA ALA A 263 -4.35 -12.45 -4.47
C ALA A 263 -5.72 -13.00 -4.03
N LEU A 264 -6.81 -12.42 -4.56
CA LEU A 264 -8.18 -12.89 -4.36
C LEU A 264 -8.38 -14.32 -4.85
N LEU A 265 -8.00 -14.63 -6.09
CA LEU A 265 -8.31 -15.92 -6.69
C LEU A 265 -7.47 -17.07 -6.13
N PHE A 266 -6.23 -16.84 -5.70
CA PHE A 266 -5.32 -17.93 -5.31
C PHE A 266 -5.01 -18.01 -3.82
N HIS A 267 -4.97 -16.87 -3.12
CA HIS A 267 -4.45 -16.79 -1.75
C HIS A 267 -5.52 -16.48 -0.71
N THR A 268 -6.60 -15.81 -1.11
CA THR A 268 -7.75 -15.55 -0.23
C THR A 268 -8.61 -16.80 -0.07
N ARG A 269 -8.79 -17.24 1.19
CA ARG A 269 -9.57 -18.42 1.57
C ARG A 269 -10.74 -18.09 2.48
N ASP A 270 -10.70 -16.94 3.15
CA ASP A 270 -11.75 -16.50 4.06
C ASP A 270 -13.04 -16.13 3.28
N PRO A 271 -14.18 -16.79 3.54
CA PRO A 271 -15.44 -16.48 2.85
C PRO A 271 -16.02 -15.09 3.20
N ARG A 272 -15.53 -14.42 4.25
CA ARG A 272 -15.85 -13.00 4.52
C ARG A 272 -15.27 -12.06 3.46
N ALA A 273 -14.09 -12.41 2.92
CA ALA A 273 -13.37 -11.59 1.94
C ALA A 273 -13.59 -12.07 0.49
N PHE A 274 -13.70 -13.39 0.26
CA PHE A 274 -13.82 -13.94 -1.08
C PHE A 274 -14.80 -15.13 -1.17
N VAL A 275 -15.87 -14.96 -1.95
CA VAL A 275 -16.81 -16.03 -2.32
C VAL A 275 -16.81 -16.17 -3.85
N PRO A 276 -16.49 -17.34 -4.44
CA PRO A 276 -16.31 -17.49 -5.89
C PRO A 276 -17.51 -17.03 -6.72
N HIS A 277 -18.72 -17.37 -6.26
CA HIS A 277 -19.98 -17.01 -6.93
C HIS A 277 -20.20 -15.50 -7.01
N SER A 278 -19.73 -14.72 -6.03
CA SER A 278 -19.80 -13.25 -6.06
C SER A 278 -18.97 -12.68 -7.20
N PHE A 279 -17.88 -13.35 -7.58
CA PHE A 279 -17.01 -13.01 -8.71
C PHE A 279 -17.41 -13.71 -10.02
N GLY A 280 -18.60 -14.31 -10.09
CA GLY A 280 -19.11 -15.00 -11.30
C GLY A 280 -18.47 -16.36 -11.57
N LEU A 281 -17.74 -16.94 -10.61
CA LEU A 281 -17.03 -18.20 -10.75
C LEU A 281 -17.76 -19.34 -10.02
N SER A 282 -17.93 -20.49 -10.68
CA SER A 282 -18.28 -21.72 -9.97
C SER A 282 -17.06 -22.28 -9.20
N PRO A 283 -17.25 -23.13 -8.17
CA PRO A 283 -16.16 -23.79 -7.47
C PRO A 283 -15.25 -24.60 -8.40
N GLU A 284 -15.83 -25.27 -9.41
CA GLU A 284 -15.12 -26.06 -10.41
C GLU A 284 -14.29 -25.17 -11.33
N ARG A 285 -14.85 -24.01 -11.74
CA ARG A 285 -14.13 -23.03 -12.57
C ARG A 285 -12.95 -22.42 -11.81
N LEU A 286 -13.15 -22.04 -10.54
CA LEU A 286 -12.06 -21.54 -9.69
C LEU A 286 -10.97 -22.61 -9.47
N LYS A 287 -11.35 -23.86 -9.22
CA LYS A 287 -10.42 -24.99 -9.12
C LYS A 287 -9.60 -25.14 -10.42
N ALA A 288 -10.25 -25.13 -11.58
CA ALA A 288 -9.58 -25.23 -12.87
C ALA A 288 -8.62 -24.05 -13.13
N LEU A 289 -8.98 -22.83 -12.72
CA LEU A 289 -8.10 -21.65 -12.79
C LEU A 289 -6.87 -21.79 -11.88
N ARG A 290 -7.04 -22.25 -10.64
CA ARG A 290 -5.95 -22.55 -9.69
C ARG A 290 -5.00 -23.62 -10.24
N GLU A 291 -5.53 -24.71 -10.77
CA GLU A 291 -4.74 -25.78 -11.41
C GLU A 291 -4.02 -25.30 -12.68
N GLN A 292 -4.65 -24.43 -13.48
CA GLN A 292 -4.01 -23.82 -14.65
C GLN A 292 -2.84 -22.91 -14.26
N PHE A 293 -3.01 -22.07 -13.24
CA PHE A 293 -1.96 -21.18 -12.74
C PHE A 293 -0.76 -21.95 -12.15
N ALA A 294 -1.03 -23.01 -11.38
CA ALA A 294 0.00 -23.90 -10.85
C ALA A 294 0.79 -24.63 -11.94
N ARG A 295 0.15 -25.02 -13.06
CA ARG A 295 0.83 -25.66 -14.20
C ARG A 295 1.76 -24.75 -15.00
N GLN A 296 1.74 -23.43 -14.77
CA GLN A 296 2.68 -22.50 -15.43
C GLN A 296 4.11 -22.53 -14.83
N GLY A 297 4.36 -23.39 -13.84
CA GLY A 297 5.67 -23.57 -13.20
C GLY A 297 5.82 -22.80 -11.87
N PRO A 298 7.00 -22.87 -11.22
CA PRO A 298 7.42 -21.88 -10.24
C PRO A 298 7.69 -20.52 -10.91
#